data_AF-A0A6P7G2U6-F1
#
_entry.id   AF-A0A6P7G2U6-F1
#
_cell.length_a   1.000
_cell.length_b   1.000
_cell.length_c   1.000
_cell.angle_alpha   90.00
_cell.angle_beta   90.00
_cell.angle_gamma   90.00
#
_symmetry.space_group_name_H-M   'P 1'
#
loop_
_entity.id
_entity.type
_entity.pdbx_description
1 polymer ?
#
loop_
_entity_poly.entity_id
_entity_poly.type
_entity_poly.pdbx_seq_one_letter_code
_entity_poly.pdbx_strand_id
1 'polypeptide(L)'
;MRVWIPRTKKSLDPALPFFATFNNDWKLDSSDASFVDVIHTSAGTFGKLEALGDADFYLNGGSLQPFCHSAKYPPICSHILAGVYFAETIRNPGSLFIGTKCDNLASYYLGFCRSGEVALMGEYIHISTNGIYFVKTSNKPPFALSILQLL
;
A
#
# COMPACT_ATOMS: atom_id res chain seq x y z
N MET A 1 -10.27 7.33 31.11
CA MET A 1 -9.19 8.17 30.55
C MET A 1 -9.45 8.28 29.05
N ARG A 2 -9.53 9.49 28.48
CA ARG A 2 -9.69 9.64 27.03
C ARG A 2 -8.31 9.44 26.39
N VAL A 3 -8.04 8.23 25.93
CA VAL A 3 -6.91 7.97 25.03
C VAL A 3 -7.20 8.76 23.75
N TRP A 4 -6.33 9.69 23.39
CA TRP A 4 -6.48 10.45 22.15
C TRP A 4 -6.10 9.54 20.99
N ILE A 5 -7.10 8.91 20.37
CA ILE A 5 -6.91 8.09 19.17
C ILE A 5 -6.71 9.06 17.98
N PRO A 6 -5.61 8.96 17.23
CA PRO A 6 -5.42 9.74 16.01
C PRO A 6 -6.59 9.56 15.03
N ARG A 7 -6.94 10.61 14.28
CA ARG A 7 -8.00 10.50 13.26
C ARG A 7 -7.59 9.59 12.11
N THR A 8 -6.38 9.78 11.59
CA THR A 8 -5.88 9.02 10.44
C THR A 8 -4.42 8.64 10.67
N LYS A 9 -4.01 7.47 10.17
CA LYS A 9 -2.63 6.99 10.23
C LYS A 9 -2.26 6.38 8.89
N LYS A 10 -1.21 6.96 8.27
CA LYS A 10 -0.64 6.49 7.01
C LYS A 10 0.60 5.67 7.31
N SER A 11 0.63 4.44 6.83
CA SER A 11 1.77 3.55 7.04
C SER A 11 2.43 3.17 5.72
N LEU A 12 3.75 3.38 5.65
CA LEU A 12 4.53 3.24 4.44
C LEU A 12 5.48 2.05 4.60
N ASP A 13 5.08 0.93 4.02
CA ASP A 13 5.75 -0.37 4.03
C ASP A 13 6.15 -0.85 5.44
N PRO A 14 5.16 -1.19 6.29
CA PRO A 14 5.36 -1.54 7.69
C PRO A 14 6.42 -2.64 7.86
N ALA A 15 7.38 -2.43 8.76
CA ALA A 15 8.49 -3.36 8.94
C ALA A 15 8.03 -4.77 9.34
N LEU A 16 8.55 -5.79 8.67
CA LEU A 16 8.40 -7.20 9.02
C LEU A 16 9.41 -7.65 10.08
N PRO A 17 10.73 -7.38 9.94
CA PRO A 17 11.70 -7.78 10.94
C PRO A 17 11.34 -7.21 12.31
N PHE A 18 11.38 -8.04 13.36
CA PHE A 18 11.01 -7.70 14.75
C PHE A 18 9.52 -7.41 15.02
N PHE A 19 8.68 -7.27 13.99
CA PHE A 19 7.23 -7.04 14.14
C PHE A 19 6.39 -8.19 13.55
N ALA A 20 7.01 -9.34 13.27
CA ALA A 20 6.34 -10.57 12.86
C ALA A 20 5.68 -11.25 14.08
N THR A 21 4.54 -10.72 14.51
CA THR A 21 3.82 -11.15 15.71
C THR A 21 2.32 -11.29 15.46
N PHE A 22 1.68 -12.17 16.23
CA PHE A 22 0.22 -12.30 16.29
C PHE A 22 -0.41 -11.34 17.29
N ASN A 23 0.38 -10.75 18.19
CA ASN A 23 -0.13 -9.79 19.17
C ASN A 23 -0.29 -8.41 18.50
N ASN A 24 -1.54 -7.93 18.40
CA ASN A 24 -1.85 -6.63 17.79
C ASN A 24 -1.23 -5.47 18.57
N ASP A 25 -1.08 -5.57 19.90
CA ASP A 25 -0.44 -4.52 20.72
C ASP A 25 1.03 -4.28 20.34
N TRP A 26 1.66 -5.21 19.61
CA TRP A 26 3.08 -5.19 19.26
C TRP A 26 3.32 -4.95 17.77
N LYS A 27 2.29 -4.59 17.01
CA LYS A 27 2.40 -4.24 15.59
C LYS A 27 1.38 -3.14 15.25
N LEU A 28 1.45 -2.65 14.02
CA LEU A 28 0.38 -1.81 13.47
C LEU A 28 -0.88 -2.67 13.31
N ASP A 29 -2.03 -2.14 13.70
CA ASP A 29 -3.34 -2.68 13.34
C ASP A 29 -4.36 -1.55 13.12
N SER A 30 -5.56 -1.87 12.63
CA SER A 30 -6.58 -0.87 12.31
C SER A 30 -7.12 -0.11 13.53
N SER A 31 -6.97 -0.64 14.75
CA SER A 31 -7.40 0.04 15.97
C SER A 31 -6.50 1.20 16.41
N ASP A 32 -5.33 1.36 15.79
CA ASP A 32 -4.36 2.41 16.10
C ASP A 32 -4.82 3.83 15.76
N ALA A 33 -5.86 3.98 14.94
CA ALA A 33 -6.46 5.27 14.55
C ALA A 33 -7.94 5.09 14.20
N SER A 34 -8.65 6.19 13.91
CA SER A 34 -10.02 6.08 13.36
C SER A 34 -10.05 5.62 11.90
N PHE A 35 -8.91 5.70 11.21
CA PHE A 35 -8.70 5.18 9.87
C PHE A 35 -7.20 4.94 9.64
N VAL A 36 -6.83 3.75 9.20
CA VAL A 36 -5.45 3.35 8.89
C VAL A 36 -5.36 2.92 7.43
N ASP A 37 -4.56 3.62 6.63
CA ASP A 37 -4.21 3.20 5.28
C ASP A 37 -2.73 2.78 5.19
N VAL A 38 -2.48 1.69 4.47
CA VAL A 38 -1.17 1.02 4.43
C VAL A 38 -0.74 0.84 3.00
N ILE A 39 0.50 1.23 2.71
CA ILE A 39 1.16 1.03 1.42
C ILE A 39 2.17 -0.09 1.57
N HIS A 40 2.04 -1.15 0.77
CA HIS A 40 2.95 -2.30 0.73
C HIS A 40 3.74 -2.29 -0.58
N THR A 41 5.07 -2.22 -0.47
CA THR A 41 5.98 -2.21 -1.62
C THR A 41 7.10 -3.22 -1.52
N SER A 42 7.43 -3.72 -0.32
CA SER A 42 8.43 -4.77 -0.11
C SER A 42 7.95 -5.93 0.78
N ALA A 43 6.65 -6.23 0.71
CA ALA A 43 6.00 -7.32 1.43
C ALA A 43 6.76 -8.66 1.28
N GLY A 44 7.04 -9.29 2.42
CA GLY A 44 7.78 -10.55 2.52
C GLY A 44 9.30 -10.40 2.59
N THR A 45 9.84 -9.17 2.46
CA THR A 45 11.27 -8.89 2.62
C THR A 45 11.52 -7.94 3.80
N PHE A 46 11.37 -6.63 3.60
CA PHE A 46 11.40 -5.63 4.67
C PHE A 46 9.99 -5.27 5.14
N GLY A 47 9.00 -5.29 4.24
CA GLY A 47 7.60 -5.01 4.54
C GLY A 47 6.81 -6.25 4.99
N LYS A 48 5.76 -6.04 5.79
CA LYS A 48 4.80 -7.07 6.19
C LYS A 48 3.91 -7.48 5.02
N LEU A 49 3.51 -8.75 4.99
CA LEU A 49 2.61 -9.28 3.96
C LEU A 49 1.13 -9.18 4.36
N GLU A 50 0.84 -9.36 5.65
CA GLU A 50 -0.52 -9.29 6.17
C GLU A 50 -1.11 -7.87 6.01
N ALA A 51 -2.43 -7.82 5.83
CA ALA A 51 -3.17 -6.57 5.86
C ALA A 51 -3.22 -6.05 7.31
N LEU A 52 -2.97 -4.76 7.50
CA LEU A 52 -2.79 -4.15 8.82
C LEU A 52 -3.71 -2.95 9.07
N GLY A 53 -4.34 -2.41 8.03
CA GLY A 53 -5.17 -1.22 8.14
C GLY A 53 -6.65 -1.49 7.85
N ASP A 54 -7.39 -0.39 7.73
CA ASP A 54 -8.71 -0.40 7.12
C ASP A 54 -8.60 -0.57 5.59
N ALA A 55 -7.60 0.06 4.97
CA ALA A 55 -7.30 -0.04 3.56
C ALA A 55 -5.81 -0.37 3.31
N ASP A 56 -5.55 -1.50 2.66
CA ASP A 56 -4.20 -1.95 2.35
C ASP A 56 -3.96 -1.96 0.83
N PHE A 57 -2.95 -1.22 0.38
CA PHE A 57 -2.59 -1.07 -1.02
C PHE A 57 -1.29 -1.81 -1.33
N TYR A 58 -1.36 -2.82 -2.19
CA TYR A 58 -0.21 -3.61 -2.64
C TYR A 58 0.21 -3.14 -4.04
N LEU A 59 1.32 -2.40 -4.10
CA LEU A 59 1.79 -1.82 -5.36
C LEU A 59 2.56 -2.88 -6.14
N ASN A 60 2.15 -3.08 -7.40
CA ASN A 60 2.71 -4.06 -8.32
C ASN A 60 2.81 -5.48 -7.71
N GLY A 61 1.79 -5.87 -6.94
CA GLY A 61 1.76 -7.13 -6.20
C GLY A 61 2.49 -7.10 -4.85
N GLY A 62 3.00 -5.94 -4.43
CA GLY A 62 3.41 -5.64 -3.06
C GLY A 62 4.84 -5.97 -2.66
N SER A 63 5.63 -6.67 -3.49
CA SER A 63 6.95 -7.20 -3.08
C SER A 63 8.16 -6.57 -3.77
N LEU A 64 8.20 -6.52 -5.10
CA LEU A 64 9.32 -5.95 -5.85
C LEU A 64 8.80 -4.95 -6.85
N GLN A 65 9.24 -3.70 -6.71
CA GLN A 65 8.75 -2.61 -7.52
C GLN A 65 9.48 -2.55 -8.88
N PRO A 66 8.78 -2.27 -10.00
CA PRO A 66 9.36 -2.29 -11.33
C PRO A 66 10.59 -1.38 -11.52
N PHE A 67 10.61 -0.21 -10.86
CA PHE A 67 11.75 0.72 -10.87
C PHE A 67 13.01 0.10 -10.25
N CYS A 68 12.86 -0.85 -9.32
CA CYS A 68 13.96 -1.42 -8.54
C CYS A 68 14.61 -2.65 -9.15
N HIS A 69 14.12 -3.18 -10.28
CA HIS A 69 14.68 -4.38 -10.92
C HIS A 69 16.18 -4.26 -11.25
N SER A 70 16.64 -3.06 -11.61
CA SER A 70 18.04 -2.79 -11.94
C SER A 70 18.82 -2.14 -10.80
N ALA A 71 18.24 -2.03 -9.60
CA ALA A 71 18.92 -1.45 -8.46
C ALA A 71 19.98 -2.42 -7.92
N LYS A 72 21.07 -1.87 -7.36
CA LYS A 72 22.13 -2.67 -6.69
C LYS A 72 21.56 -3.53 -5.55
N TYR A 73 20.54 -3.02 -4.86
CA TYR A 73 19.83 -3.71 -3.79
C TYR A 73 18.30 -3.57 -4.01
N PRO A 74 17.67 -4.47 -4.77
CA PRO A 74 16.26 -4.34 -5.15
C PRO A 74 15.25 -4.34 -3.97
N PRO A 75 15.42 -5.16 -2.90
CA PRO A 75 14.48 -5.16 -1.78
C PRO A 75 14.45 -3.84 -1.00
N ILE A 76 15.62 -3.26 -0.69
CA ILE A 76 15.69 -1.97 0.02
C ILE A 76 15.21 -0.81 -0.85
N CYS A 77 15.46 -0.87 -2.17
CA CYS A 77 14.90 0.10 -3.11
C CYS A 77 13.36 0.06 -3.08
N SER A 78 12.76 -1.14 -3.10
CA SER A 78 11.32 -1.32 -3.02
C SER A 78 10.74 -0.80 -1.71
N HIS A 79 11.43 -1.03 -0.59
CA HIS A 79 11.04 -0.52 0.72
C HIS A 79 11.00 1.02 0.75
N ILE A 80 12.03 1.68 0.23
CA ILE A 80 12.12 3.15 0.16
C ILE A 80 11.03 3.73 -0.77
N LEU A 81 10.64 3.02 -1.83
CA LEU A 81 9.67 3.51 -2.80
C LEU A 81 8.28 3.77 -2.21
N ALA A 82 7.87 3.14 -1.10
CA ALA A 82 6.59 3.48 -0.45
C ALA A 82 6.50 4.97 -0.11
N GLY A 83 7.60 5.54 0.43
CA GLY A 83 7.71 6.98 0.68
C GLY A 83 7.68 7.82 -0.60
N VAL A 84 8.33 7.35 -1.67
CA VAL A 84 8.38 8.05 -2.95
C VAL A 84 7.02 8.09 -3.63
N TYR A 85 6.30 6.97 -3.66
CA TYR A 85 4.94 6.90 -4.21
C TYR A 85 3.98 7.78 -3.42
N PHE A 86 4.01 7.69 -2.09
CA PHE A 86 3.18 8.55 -1.24
C PHE A 86 3.47 10.05 -1.47
N ALA A 87 4.76 10.43 -1.54
CA ALA A 87 5.16 11.80 -1.82
C ALA A 87 4.73 12.29 -3.22
N GLU A 88 4.58 11.40 -4.20
CA GLU A 88 4.02 11.76 -5.50
C GLU A 88 2.54 12.15 -5.40
N THR A 89 1.76 11.45 -4.58
CA THR A 89 0.32 11.75 -4.37
C THR A 89 0.08 13.15 -3.79
N ILE A 90 1.06 13.69 -3.05
CA ILE A 90 1.02 15.04 -2.48
C ILE A 90 1.49 16.07 -3.52
N ARG A 91 2.65 15.82 -4.14
CA ARG A 91 3.32 16.81 -5.01
C ARG A 91 2.62 17.00 -6.35
N ASN A 92 1.98 15.94 -6.85
CA ASN A 92 1.30 15.94 -8.13
C ASN A 92 -0.16 15.50 -7.91
N PRO A 93 -1.10 16.41 -7.61
CA PRO A 93 -2.50 16.05 -7.39
C PRO A 93 -3.17 15.33 -8.58
N GLY A 94 -2.60 15.44 -9.78
CA GLY A 94 -3.02 14.68 -10.97
C GLY A 94 -2.47 13.25 -11.07
N SER A 95 -1.50 12.87 -10.23
CA SER A 95 -0.96 11.51 -10.16
C SER A 95 -1.93 10.62 -9.37
N LEU A 96 -2.84 9.96 -10.07
CA LEU A 96 -3.83 9.07 -9.46
C LEU A 96 -3.29 7.64 -9.35
N PHE A 97 -3.01 7.20 -8.12
CA PHE A 97 -2.69 5.81 -7.82
C PHE A 97 -3.99 5.05 -7.55
N ILE A 98 -4.58 4.53 -8.62
CA ILE A 98 -5.86 3.82 -8.56
C ILE A 98 -5.61 2.35 -8.24
N GLY A 99 -6.16 1.89 -7.12
CA GLY A 99 -6.14 0.49 -6.71
C GLY A 99 -7.45 -0.21 -7.05
N THR A 100 -7.37 -1.46 -7.52
CA THR A 100 -8.53 -2.33 -7.73
C THR A 100 -8.68 -3.28 -6.55
N LYS A 101 -9.88 -3.35 -5.98
CA LYS A 101 -10.16 -4.19 -4.81
C LYS A 101 -10.07 -5.68 -5.14
N CYS A 102 -9.58 -6.45 -4.20
CA CYS A 102 -9.58 -7.91 -4.28
C CYS A 102 -9.81 -8.52 -2.89
N ASP A 103 -10.37 -9.72 -2.85
CA ASP A 103 -10.79 -10.35 -1.59
C ASP A 103 -9.60 -10.64 -0.66
N ASN A 104 -8.46 -10.99 -1.23
CA ASN A 104 -7.22 -11.29 -0.51
C ASN A 104 -6.04 -11.43 -1.48
N LEU A 105 -4.82 -11.52 -0.94
CA LEU A 105 -3.60 -11.71 -1.74
C LEU A 105 -3.60 -13.02 -2.54
N ALA A 106 -4.13 -14.11 -1.98
CA ALA A 106 -4.17 -15.39 -2.69
C ALA A 106 -5.03 -15.30 -3.96
N SER A 107 -6.18 -14.65 -3.87
CA SER A 107 -7.08 -14.42 -5.01
C SER A 107 -6.42 -13.54 -6.06
N TYR A 108 -5.63 -12.54 -5.65
CA TYR A 108 -4.84 -11.73 -6.58
C TYR A 108 -3.78 -12.55 -7.32
N TYR A 109 -2.95 -13.30 -6.60
CA TYR A 109 -1.88 -14.08 -7.22
C TYR A 109 -2.40 -15.22 -8.11
N LEU A 110 -3.59 -15.75 -7.81
CA LEU A 110 -4.26 -16.76 -8.63
C LEU A 110 -5.08 -16.17 -9.80
N GLY A 111 -5.18 -14.84 -9.92
CA GLY A 111 -5.96 -14.19 -10.98
C GLY A 111 -7.48 -14.28 -10.80
N PHE A 112 -7.95 -14.46 -9.56
CA PHE A 112 -9.37 -14.60 -9.20
C PHE A 112 -9.98 -13.34 -8.58
N CYS A 113 -9.41 -12.15 -8.77
CA CYS A 113 -10.05 -10.92 -8.33
C CYS A 113 -11.35 -10.67 -9.10
N ARG A 114 -12.48 -10.66 -8.39
CA ARG A 114 -13.83 -10.54 -8.98
C ARG A 114 -14.43 -9.13 -8.87
N SER A 115 -13.84 -8.25 -8.06
CA SER A 115 -14.38 -6.92 -7.79
C SER A 115 -13.87 -5.87 -8.79
N GLY A 116 -14.78 -5.02 -9.27
CA GLY A 116 -14.45 -3.80 -10.03
C GLY A 116 -14.40 -2.54 -9.17
N GLU A 117 -14.56 -2.68 -7.85
CA GLU A 117 -14.45 -1.54 -6.92
C GLU A 117 -13.03 -0.98 -6.96
N VAL A 118 -12.91 0.33 -7.04
CA VAL A 118 -11.63 1.04 -7.08
C VAL A 118 -11.53 2.03 -5.94
N ALA A 119 -10.31 2.27 -5.47
CA ALA A 119 -10.01 3.30 -4.49
C ALA A 119 -8.74 4.06 -4.88
N LEU A 120 -8.69 5.34 -4.49
CA LEU A 120 -7.50 6.17 -4.63
C LEU A 120 -6.57 5.92 -3.44
N MET A 121 -5.32 5.57 -3.72
CA MET A 121 -4.26 5.48 -2.72
C MET A 121 -3.59 6.85 -2.52
N GLY A 122 -3.17 7.16 -1.29
CA GLY A 122 -2.31 8.29 -0.97
C GLY A 122 -3.00 9.37 -0.15
N GLU A 123 -2.52 10.61 -0.27
CA GLU A 123 -2.91 11.71 0.63
C GLU A 123 -4.43 11.94 0.71
N TYR A 124 -5.10 11.86 -0.44
CA TYR A 124 -6.52 12.18 -0.60
C TYR A 124 -7.45 10.95 -0.60
N ILE A 125 -6.99 9.84 -0.02
CA ILE A 125 -7.83 8.66 0.19
C ILE A 125 -9.10 9.00 1.00
N HIS A 126 -10.23 8.39 0.62
CA HIS A 126 -11.47 8.55 1.37
C HIS A 126 -11.45 7.68 2.62
N ILE A 127 -11.76 8.24 3.79
CA ILE A 127 -11.69 7.56 5.09
C ILE A 127 -12.67 6.39 5.27
N SER A 128 -13.63 6.22 4.36
CA SER A 128 -14.54 5.06 4.35
C SER A 128 -14.03 3.91 3.48
N THR A 129 -12.84 4.04 2.89
CA THR A 129 -12.24 2.99 2.04
C THR A 129 -11.94 1.79 2.92
N ASN A 130 -12.31 0.58 2.47
CA ASN A 130 -12.04 -0.62 3.25
C ASN A 130 -11.70 -1.82 2.36
N GLY A 131 -10.68 -2.56 2.77
CA GLY A 131 -10.25 -3.81 2.15
C GLY A 131 -8.88 -3.72 1.49
N ILE A 132 -8.59 -4.70 0.66
CA ILE A 132 -7.28 -4.88 0.01
C ILE A 132 -7.38 -4.44 -1.44
N TYR A 133 -6.44 -3.60 -1.86
CA TYR A 133 -6.38 -3.01 -3.19
C TYR A 133 -5.02 -3.27 -3.83
N PHE A 134 -5.02 -3.49 -5.14
CA PHE A 134 -3.80 -3.69 -5.93
C PHE A 134 -3.64 -2.54 -6.90
N VAL A 135 -2.47 -1.90 -6.86
CA VAL A 135 -2.17 -0.70 -7.64
C VAL A 135 -1.07 -1.04 -8.64
N LYS A 136 -1.25 -0.71 -9.91
CA LYS A 136 -0.18 -0.79 -10.92
C LYS A 136 0.50 0.58 -11.05
N THR A 137 1.82 0.57 -11.22
CA THR A 137 2.60 1.80 -11.43
C THR A 137 3.51 1.68 -12.64
N SER A 138 3.95 2.83 -13.15
CA SER A 138 5.07 2.92 -14.09
C SER A 138 6.38 2.48 -13.41
N ASN A 139 7.38 2.13 -14.21
CA ASN A 139 8.75 1.87 -13.75
C ASN A 139 9.64 3.12 -13.73
N LYS A 140 9.06 4.31 -13.99
CA LYS A 140 9.74 5.61 -14.00
C LYS A 140 8.78 6.69 -13.47
N PRO A 141 9.29 7.76 -12.84
CA PRO A 141 8.48 8.90 -12.42
C PRO A 141 7.97 9.72 -13.63
N PRO A 142 6.78 10.33 -13.56
CA PRO A 142 5.74 10.10 -12.54
C PRO A 142 5.26 8.65 -12.57
N PHE A 143 5.14 8.05 -11.40
CA PHE A 143 4.86 6.63 -11.24
C PHE A 143 3.39 6.29 -11.39
N ALA A 144 2.49 7.24 -11.10
CA ALA A 144 1.07 7.06 -11.38
C ALA A 144 0.84 6.80 -12.87
N LEU A 145 0.02 5.80 -13.17
CA LEU A 145 -0.39 5.52 -14.54
C LEU A 145 -1.49 6.50 -14.96
N SER A 146 -1.46 6.92 -16.22
CA SER A 146 -2.58 7.64 -16.81
C SER A 146 -3.80 6.72 -16.94
N ILE A 147 -5.01 7.29 -17.01
CA ILE A 147 -6.26 6.53 -17.18
C ILE A 147 -6.20 5.64 -18.44
N LEU A 148 -5.53 6.09 -19.50
CA LEU A 148 -5.34 5.33 -20.75
C LEU A 148 -4.47 4.07 -20.57
N GLN A 149 -3.64 4.00 -19.53
CA GLN A 149 -2.77 2.86 -19.23
C GLN A 149 -3.42 1.87 -18.24
N LEU A 150 -4.62 2.18 -17.75
CA LEU A 150 -5.41 1.34 -16.84
C LEU A 150 -6.53 0.57 -17.57
N LEU A 151 -6.78 0.88 -18.85
CA LEU A 151 -7.68 0.17 -19.77
C LEU A 151 -6.89 -0.88 -20.58
#